data_AF-A0A9D6RAI1-F1
#
_entry.id   AF-A0A9D6RAI1-F1
#
_cell.length_a   1.000
_cell.length_b   1.000
_cell.length_c   1.000
_cell.angle_alpha   90.00
_cell.angle_beta   90.00
_cell.angle_gamma   90.00
#
_symmetry.space_group_name_H-M   'P 1'
#
loop_
_entity.id
_entity.type
_entity.pdbx_description
1 polymer ?
#
loop_
_entity_poly.entity_id
_entity_poly.type
_entity_poly.pdbx_seq_one_letter_code
_entity_poly.pdbx_strand_id
1 'polypeptide(L)'
;MPDYKSKPDKPVKLREIHIYGHAPAGSHARTIAEARGNNLARYLTALPPNELTPGNYRRRIEKLAREYGWKTEFLDIKKLKARGAGAFLAVAQGSPEPDAGILHLRYTPKKKSAKPTLALVGKGICFDTGGTNLKPARHMHGMHEDMEGSAVALGTLLALTELKADFPVDCWLALAQN
;
A
#
# COMPACT_ATOMS: atom_id res chain seq x y z
N MET A 1 10.11 -8.99 -6.27
CA MET A 1 8.85 -8.97 -7.03
C MET A 1 8.18 -10.32 -6.87
N PRO A 2 6.83 -10.41 -6.91
CA PRO A 2 6.17 -11.71 -6.91
C PRO A 2 6.63 -12.51 -8.12
N ASP A 3 6.83 -13.82 -7.93
CA ASP A 3 7.26 -14.74 -8.98
C ASP A 3 6.22 -15.86 -9.09
N TYR A 4 5.58 -15.91 -10.25
CA TYR A 4 4.56 -16.91 -10.61
C TYR A 4 5.07 -17.88 -11.68
N LYS A 5 6.37 -17.88 -11.99
CA LYS A 5 6.95 -18.84 -12.92
C LYS A 5 6.85 -20.25 -12.33
N SER A 6 6.27 -21.18 -13.09
CA SER A 6 6.23 -22.61 -12.74
C SER A 6 7.62 -23.25 -12.66
N LYS A 7 8.59 -22.67 -13.36
CA LYS A 7 10.02 -23.00 -13.28
C LYS A 7 10.80 -21.72 -12.95
N PRO A 8 10.92 -21.37 -11.66
CA PRO A 8 11.63 -20.16 -11.26
C PRO A 8 13.12 -20.30 -11.53
N ASP A 9 13.75 -19.20 -11.94
CA ASP A 9 15.19 -19.14 -12.08
C ASP A 9 15.86 -19.25 -10.71
N LYS A 10 17.03 -19.90 -10.63
CA LYS A 10 17.79 -19.93 -9.37
C LYS A 10 18.18 -18.51 -8.97
N PRO A 11 17.76 -18.01 -7.79
CA PRO A 11 18.07 -16.65 -7.39
C PRO A 11 19.58 -16.50 -7.13
N VAL A 12 20.21 -15.54 -7.81
CA VAL A 12 21.59 -15.14 -7.52
C VAL A 12 21.57 -14.26 -6.27
N LYS A 13 22.24 -14.72 -5.20
CA LYS A 13 22.33 -13.97 -3.94
C LYS A 13 23.52 -13.01 -4.00
N LEU A 14 23.28 -11.77 -4.41
CA LEU A 14 24.23 -10.69 -4.20
C LEU A 14 24.37 -10.44 -2.69
N ARG A 15 25.59 -10.58 -2.16
CA ARG A 15 25.86 -10.47 -0.72
C ARG A 15 26.27 -9.06 -0.32
N GLU A 16 27.17 -8.46 -1.09
CA GLU A 16 27.79 -7.18 -0.78
C GLU A 16 27.98 -6.35 -2.05
N ILE A 17 27.95 -5.03 -1.89
CA ILE A 17 28.25 -4.04 -2.92
C ILE A 17 29.30 -3.10 -2.33
N HIS A 18 30.49 -3.03 -2.93
CA HIS A 18 31.54 -2.09 -2.56
C HIS A 18 31.52 -0.90 -3.52
N ILE A 19 31.47 0.31 -2.98
CA ILE A 19 31.46 1.56 -3.74
C ILE A 19 32.77 2.29 -3.50
N TYR A 20 33.53 2.57 -4.55
CA TYR A 20 34.82 3.27 -4.50
C TYR A 20 34.68 4.68 -5.08
N GLY A 21 35.48 5.64 -4.59
CA GLY A 21 35.50 7.01 -5.10
C GLY A 21 34.33 7.90 -4.64
N HIS A 22 33.44 7.39 -3.79
CA HIS A 22 32.38 8.15 -3.15
C HIS A 22 32.52 8.05 -1.62
N ALA A 23 32.71 9.18 -0.95
CA ALA A 23 32.63 9.27 0.50
C ALA A 23 31.24 9.78 0.88
N PRO A 24 30.29 8.90 1.25
CA PRO A 24 28.99 9.37 1.68
C PRO A 24 29.15 10.18 2.98
N ALA A 25 28.45 11.31 3.09
CA ALA A 25 28.43 12.15 4.30
C ALA A 25 27.77 11.46 5.52
N GLY A 26 27.37 10.19 5.40
CA GLY A 26 26.66 9.40 6.40
C GLY A 26 26.34 8.00 5.87
N SER A 27 25.35 7.33 6.46
CA SER A 27 24.87 6.03 5.95
C SER A 27 23.96 6.19 4.72
N HIS A 28 23.82 5.12 3.93
CA HIS A 28 22.84 5.05 2.84
C HIS A 28 21.39 4.82 3.34
N ALA A 29 21.08 5.15 4.60
CA ALA A 29 19.80 4.82 5.23
C ALA A 29 18.59 5.36 4.46
N ARG A 30 18.67 6.60 3.97
CA ARG A 30 17.61 7.21 3.16
C ARG A 30 17.37 6.42 1.87
N THR A 31 18.43 6.18 1.10
CA THR A 31 18.35 5.43 -0.15
C THR A 31 17.79 4.02 0.07
N ILE A 32 18.18 3.35 1.15
CA ILE A 32 17.66 2.02 1.50
C ILE A 32 16.17 2.07 1.86
N ALA A 33 15.75 3.03 2.69
CA ALA A 33 14.35 3.19 3.09
C ALA A 33 13.44 3.52 1.89
N GLU A 34 13.87 4.43 1.03
CA GLU A 34 13.17 4.78 -0.22
C GLU A 34 13.11 3.57 -1.17
N ALA A 35 14.21 2.83 -1.33
CA ALA A 35 14.23 1.63 -2.16
C ALA A 35 13.29 0.53 -1.62
N ARG A 36 13.20 0.35 -0.30
CA ARG A 36 12.25 -0.58 0.33
C ARG A 36 10.80 -0.16 0.13
N GLY A 37 10.49 1.13 0.33
CA GLY A 37 9.17 1.70 0.06
C GLY A 37 8.76 1.51 -1.40
N ASN A 38 9.65 1.82 -2.34
CA ASN A 38 9.43 1.62 -3.78
C ASN A 38 9.24 0.15 -4.14
N ASN A 39 10.06 -0.74 -3.57
CA ASN A 39 9.93 -2.18 -3.82
C ASN A 39 8.63 -2.74 -3.25
N LEU A 40 8.14 -2.25 -2.10
CA LEU A 40 6.84 -2.62 -1.57
C LEU A 40 5.71 -2.16 -2.52
N ALA A 41 5.74 -0.92 -2.97
CA ALA A 41 4.75 -0.40 -3.91
C ALA A 41 4.73 -1.25 -5.19
N ARG A 42 5.89 -1.45 -5.83
CA ARG A 42 6.03 -2.29 -7.03
C ARG A 42 5.58 -3.72 -6.79
N TYR A 43 5.92 -4.30 -5.64
CA TYR A 43 5.52 -5.66 -5.31
C TYR A 43 3.99 -5.79 -5.30
N LEU A 44 3.30 -4.84 -4.65
CA LEU A 44 1.84 -4.84 -4.57
C LEU A 44 1.20 -4.60 -5.94
N THR A 45 1.67 -3.60 -6.68
CA THR A 45 1.21 -3.30 -8.05
C THR A 45 1.29 -4.52 -8.97
N ALA A 46 2.36 -5.31 -8.87
CA ALA A 46 2.57 -6.47 -9.74
C ALA A 46 1.78 -7.72 -9.32
N LEU A 47 1.08 -7.70 -8.18
CA LEU A 47 0.21 -8.82 -7.81
C LEU A 47 -1.04 -8.82 -8.69
N PRO A 48 -1.46 -9.97 -9.22
CA PRO A 48 -2.67 -10.04 -10.00
C PRO A 48 -3.91 -9.83 -9.09
N PRO A 49 -5.04 -9.40 -9.66
CA PRO A 49 -6.19 -8.94 -8.88
C PRO A 49 -6.89 -10.08 -8.10
N ASN A 50 -6.68 -11.34 -8.49
CA ASN A 50 -7.12 -12.51 -7.73
C ASN A 50 -6.28 -12.76 -6.47
N GLU A 51 -5.03 -12.28 -6.43
CA GLU A 51 -4.13 -12.40 -5.27
C GLU A 51 -4.20 -11.17 -4.37
N LEU A 52 -4.41 -9.99 -4.94
CA LEU A 52 -4.53 -8.72 -4.23
C LEU A 52 -5.97 -8.21 -4.21
N THR A 53 -6.91 -9.01 -3.67
CA THR A 53 -8.25 -8.52 -3.33
C THR A 53 -8.19 -7.49 -2.19
N PRO A 54 -9.23 -6.66 -1.95
CA PRO A 54 -9.24 -5.70 -0.84
C PRO A 54 -8.94 -6.36 0.52
N GLY A 55 -9.53 -7.53 0.78
CA GLY A 55 -9.32 -8.31 1.99
C GLY A 55 -7.91 -8.89 2.09
N ASN A 56 -7.38 -9.44 1.00
CA ASN A 56 -5.99 -9.94 0.97
C ASN A 56 -5.00 -8.80 1.19
N TYR A 57 -5.24 -7.66 0.55
CA TYR A 57 -4.41 -6.47 0.67
C TYR A 57 -4.42 -5.95 2.11
N ARG A 58 -5.59 -5.79 2.73
CA ARG A 58 -5.72 -5.44 4.15
C ARG A 58 -4.90 -6.38 5.05
N ARG A 59 -5.01 -7.70 4.88
CA ARG A 59 -4.27 -8.67 5.71
C ARG A 59 -2.75 -8.54 5.55
N ARG A 60 -2.26 -8.28 4.33
CA ARG A 60 -0.83 -8.01 4.07
C ARG A 60 -0.37 -6.74 4.80
N ILE A 61 -1.17 -5.67 4.73
CA ILE A 61 -0.88 -4.40 5.40
C ILE A 61 -0.91 -4.53 6.92
N GLU A 62 -1.90 -5.23 7.48
CA GLU A 62 -1.98 -5.48 8.93
C GLU A 62 -0.77 -6.28 9.44
N LYS A 63 -0.19 -7.16 8.62
CA LYS A 63 1.07 -7.84 8.95
C LYS A 63 2.23 -6.85 9.03
N LEU A 64 2.38 -5.96 8.05
CA LEU A 64 3.38 -4.89 8.09
C LEU A 64 3.17 -3.97 9.29
N ALA A 65 1.93 -3.61 9.60
CA ALA A 65 1.62 -2.77 10.74
C ALA A 65 2.10 -3.38 12.07
N ARG A 66 1.97 -4.70 12.25
CA ARG A 66 2.52 -5.40 13.42
C ARG A 66 4.05 -5.38 13.44
N GLU A 67 4.70 -5.57 12.30
CA GLU A 67 6.16 -5.54 12.16
C GLU A 67 6.76 -4.17 12.48
N TYR A 68 6.13 -3.10 12.00
CA TYR A 68 6.60 -1.72 12.14
C TYR A 68 5.96 -0.96 13.31
N GLY A 69 5.06 -1.60 14.06
CA GLY A 69 4.39 -0.99 15.23
C GLY A 69 3.41 0.12 14.89
N TRP A 70 2.78 0.08 13.70
CA TRP A 70 1.74 1.03 13.32
C TRP A 70 0.42 0.69 14.02
N LYS A 71 -0.31 1.73 14.44
CA LYS A 71 -1.71 1.55 14.85
C LYS A 71 -2.56 1.35 13.60
N THR A 72 -3.57 0.49 13.69
CA THR A 72 -4.46 0.15 12.59
C THR A 72 -5.92 0.32 13.00
N GLU A 73 -6.72 0.94 12.14
CA GLU A 73 -8.18 0.92 12.25
C GLU A 73 -8.77 0.58 10.88
N PHE A 74 -9.64 -0.42 10.82
CA PHE A 74 -10.41 -0.72 9.60
C PHE A 74 -11.84 -0.16 9.71
N LEU A 75 -12.19 0.68 8.75
CA LEU A 75 -13.53 1.20 8.54
C LEU A 75 -14.25 0.31 7.52
N ASP A 76 -14.98 -0.67 8.03
CA ASP A 76 -15.88 -1.52 7.24
C ASP A 76 -17.09 -0.73 6.70
N ILE A 77 -17.87 -1.39 5.84
CA ILE A 77 -19.07 -0.83 5.21
C ILE A 77 -20.07 -0.29 6.24
N LYS A 78 -20.26 -0.96 7.39
CA LYS A 78 -21.19 -0.51 8.44
C LYS A 78 -20.71 0.81 9.06
N LYS A 79 -19.42 0.87 9.42
CA LYS A 79 -18.76 2.05 9.96
C LYS A 79 -18.77 3.23 8.97
N LEU A 80 -18.61 2.95 7.68
CA LEU A 80 -18.63 3.95 6.61
C LEU A 80 -20.05 4.47 6.34
N LYS A 81 -21.06 3.60 6.40
CA LYS A 81 -22.48 3.99 6.30
C LYS A 81 -22.88 4.92 7.44
N ALA A 82 -22.49 4.61 8.67
CA ALA A 82 -22.75 5.46 9.83
C ALA A 82 -22.07 6.85 9.73
N ARG A 83 -20.98 6.96 8.98
CA ARG A 83 -20.24 8.21 8.73
C ARG A 83 -20.71 8.97 7.49
N GLY A 84 -21.71 8.47 6.75
CA GLY A 84 -22.20 9.13 5.53
C GLY A 84 -21.23 9.08 4.35
N ALA A 85 -20.33 8.09 4.27
CA ALA A 85 -19.34 7.95 3.20
C ALA A 85 -19.95 7.43 1.88
N GLY A 86 -21.03 8.05 1.41
CA GLY A 86 -21.86 7.59 0.29
C GLY A 86 -21.10 7.38 -1.01
N ALA A 87 -20.13 8.23 -1.34
CA ALA A 87 -19.33 8.11 -2.55
C ALA A 87 -18.49 6.82 -2.58
N PHE A 88 -17.84 6.46 -1.47
CA PHE A 88 -17.10 5.21 -1.38
C PHE A 88 -18.04 4.01 -1.40
N LEU A 89 -19.16 4.09 -0.67
CA LEU A 89 -20.15 3.01 -0.60
C LEU A 89 -20.77 2.69 -1.98
N ALA A 90 -20.98 3.70 -2.81
CA ALA A 90 -21.49 3.53 -4.17
C ALA A 90 -20.52 2.76 -5.10
N VAL A 91 -19.21 2.83 -4.85
CA VAL A 91 -18.21 2.02 -5.56
C VAL A 91 -18.11 0.63 -4.92
N ALA A 92 -18.01 0.56 -3.59
CA ALA A 92 -17.81 -0.68 -2.85
C ALA A 92 -18.94 -1.71 -3.04
N GLN A 93 -20.16 -1.27 -3.39
CA GLN A 93 -21.25 -2.19 -3.71
C GLN A 93 -20.99 -3.07 -4.95
N GLY A 94 -20.05 -2.68 -5.81
CA GLY A 94 -19.60 -3.46 -6.96
C GLY A 94 -18.54 -4.51 -6.62
N SER A 95 -17.98 -4.48 -5.41
CA SER A 95 -17.00 -5.47 -4.99
C SER A 95 -17.65 -6.86 -4.83
N PRO A 96 -17.05 -7.92 -5.38
CA PRO A 96 -17.67 -9.25 -5.38
C PRO A 96 -17.73 -9.88 -3.99
N GLU A 97 -16.75 -9.56 -3.15
CA GLU A 97 -16.64 -10.04 -1.77
C GLU A 97 -16.90 -8.89 -0.79
N PRO A 98 -17.44 -9.16 0.41
CA PRO A 98 -17.70 -8.16 1.45
C PRO A 98 -16.42 -7.77 2.20
N ASP A 99 -15.34 -7.45 1.47
CA ASP A 99 -14.01 -7.17 2.01
C ASP A 99 -13.52 -5.72 1.75
N ALA A 100 -14.32 -4.91 1.07
CA ALA A 100 -14.07 -3.50 0.85
C ALA A 100 -14.18 -2.65 2.12
N GLY A 101 -13.39 -1.57 2.18
CA GLY A 101 -13.40 -0.61 3.28
C GLY A 101 -12.19 0.31 3.25
N ILE A 102 -12.09 1.18 4.24
CA ILE A 102 -10.96 2.11 4.36
C ILE A 102 -10.07 1.66 5.51
N LEU A 103 -8.81 1.35 5.21
CA LEU A 103 -7.81 1.03 6.21
C LEU A 103 -7.05 2.29 6.60
N HIS A 104 -7.03 2.59 7.89
CA HIS A 104 -6.23 3.63 8.50
C HIS A 104 -5.02 3.03 9.20
N LEU A 105 -3.84 3.58 8.91
CA LEU A 105 -2.59 3.29 9.59
C LEU A 105 -2.07 4.58 10.23
N ARG A 106 -1.42 4.45 11.38
CA ARG A 106 -0.73 5.57 12.03
C ARG A 106 0.66 5.19 12.50
N TYR A 107 1.64 5.95 12.01
CA TYR A 107 2.98 6.04 12.58
C TYR A 107 3.03 7.17 13.62
N THR A 108 3.67 6.94 14.76
CA THR A 108 3.88 7.96 15.79
C THR A 108 5.30 7.87 16.32
N PRO A 109 6.12 8.94 16.19
CA PRO A 109 7.48 8.94 16.72
C PRO A 109 7.49 8.91 18.25
N LYS A 110 8.58 8.40 18.84
CA LYS A 110 8.73 8.27 20.29
C LYS A 110 8.77 9.61 21.02
N LYS A 111 9.28 10.67 20.37
CA LYS A 111 9.28 12.04 20.91
C LYS A 111 8.01 12.74 20.42
N LYS A 112 7.17 13.10 21.39
CA LYS A 112 5.72 13.24 21.27
C LYS A 112 5.29 14.54 20.58
N SER A 113 5.07 14.50 19.28
CA SER A 113 3.99 15.29 18.67
C SER A 113 2.74 14.42 18.59
N ALA A 114 1.62 14.87 19.16
CA ALA A 114 0.39 14.09 19.24
C ALA A 114 -0.54 14.25 18.03
N LYS A 115 -0.39 15.34 17.25
CA LYS A 115 -1.24 15.60 16.09
C LYS A 115 -0.50 15.24 14.80
N PRO A 116 -1.07 14.37 13.93
CA PRO A 116 -0.52 14.09 12.60
C PRO A 116 -0.35 15.41 11.84
N THR A 117 0.85 15.66 11.34
CA THR A 117 1.14 16.81 10.48
C THR A 117 0.99 16.45 9.01
N LEU A 118 0.94 15.15 8.70
CA LEU A 118 0.83 14.61 7.35
C LEU A 118 -0.20 13.49 7.29
N ALA A 119 -1.08 13.57 6.29
CA ALA A 119 -1.98 12.48 5.91
C ALA A 119 -1.68 12.05 4.47
N LEU A 120 -1.33 10.78 4.30
CA LEU A 120 -1.20 10.12 3.01
C LEU A 120 -2.55 9.47 2.68
N VAL A 121 -3.12 9.76 1.52
CA VAL A 121 -4.41 9.17 1.09
C VAL A 121 -4.19 8.48 -0.24
N GLY A 122 -4.42 7.17 -0.27
CA GLY A 122 -4.15 6.35 -1.44
C GLY A 122 -5.40 5.65 -1.97
N LYS A 123 -5.65 5.83 -3.27
CA LYS A 123 -6.64 5.05 -4.03
C LYS A 123 -6.26 3.57 -4.01
N GLY A 124 -7.16 2.70 -3.59
CA GLY A 124 -6.93 1.26 -3.45
C GLY A 124 -7.93 0.41 -4.24
N ILE A 125 -8.23 0.80 -5.49
CA ILE A 125 -9.08 -0.01 -6.37
C ILE A 125 -8.25 -1.18 -6.89
N CYS A 126 -8.46 -2.36 -6.31
CA CYS A 126 -7.66 -3.57 -6.55
C CYS A 126 -7.88 -4.15 -7.95
N PHE A 127 -9.02 -3.83 -8.57
CA PHE A 127 -9.29 -4.03 -9.98
C PHE A 127 -10.41 -3.09 -10.41
N ASP A 128 -10.24 -2.44 -11.56
CA ASP A 128 -11.24 -1.52 -12.13
C ASP A 128 -11.75 -2.02 -13.49
N THR A 129 -12.93 -2.64 -13.47
CA THR A 129 -13.65 -3.03 -14.69
C THR A 129 -14.31 -1.83 -15.38
N GLY A 130 -14.48 -0.71 -14.66
CA GLY A 130 -15.35 0.41 -15.03
C GLY A 130 -16.77 0.33 -14.46
N GLY A 131 -17.14 -0.80 -13.84
CA GLY A 131 -18.48 -1.04 -13.31
C GLY A 131 -19.53 -1.11 -14.43
N THR A 132 -20.70 -0.50 -14.22
CA THR A 132 -21.77 -0.43 -15.24
C THR A 132 -21.28 0.19 -16.55
N ASN A 133 -20.34 1.13 -16.48
CA ASN A 133 -19.66 1.70 -17.64
C ASN A 133 -18.42 0.85 -17.96
N LEU A 134 -18.67 -0.39 -18.37
CA LEU A 134 -17.63 -1.40 -18.57
C LEU A 134 -16.56 -0.91 -19.55
N LYS A 135 -15.30 -0.97 -19.13
CA LYS A 135 -14.16 -0.66 -20.00
C LYS A 135 -14.10 -1.65 -21.15
N PRO A 136 -13.79 -1.20 -22.39
CA PRO A 136 -13.42 -2.11 -23.45
C PRO A 136 -12.19 -2.94 -23.04
N ALA A 137 -12.10 -4.19 -23.52
CA ALA A 137 -11.06 -5.14 -23.09
C ALA A 137 -9.63 -4.56 -23.12
N ARG A 138 -9.29 -3.79 -24.17
CA ARG A 138 -7.98 -3.13 -24.30
C ARG A 138 -7.67 -2.17 -23.14
N HIS A 139 -8.67 -1.48 -22.61
CA HIS A 139 -8.53 -0.52 -21.51
C HIS A 139 -8.70 -1.16 -20.13
N MET A 140 -9.15 -2.41 -20.08
CA MET A 140 -9.23 -3.19 -18.84
C MET A 140 -7.90 -3.89 -18.53
N HIS A 141 -7.09 -4.17 -19.55
CA HIS A 141 -5.73 -4.68 -19.36
C HIS A 141 -4.92 -3.71 -18.49
N GLY A 142 -4.28 -4.23 -17.44
CA GLY A 142 -3.49 -3.43 -16.51
C GLY A 142 -4.29 -2.83 -15.34
N MET A 143 -5.62 -2.92 -15.30
CA MET A 143 -6.42 -2.29 -14.23
C MET A 143 -6.26 -2.90 -12.82
N HIS A 144 -5.44 -3.93 -12.66
CA HIS A 144 -4.90 -4.32 -11.35
C HIS A 144 -3.98 -3.26 -10.73
N GLU A 145 -3.45 -2.33 -11.54
CA GLU A 145 -2.57 -1.23 -11.12
C GLU A 145 -3.37 -0.06 -10.55
N ASP A 146 -4.70 -0.09 -10.60
CA ASP A 146 -5.56 1.04 -10.20
C ASP A 146 -5.56 1.32 -8.67
N MET A 147 -4.82 0.50 -7.92
CA MET A 147 -4.50 0.63 -6.50
C MET A 147 -3.10 1.23 -6.23
N GLU A 148 -2.33 1.59 -7.26
CA GLU A 148 -0.96 2.10 -7.13
C GLU A 148 -0.85 3.28 -6.15
N GLY A 149 -1.85 4.16 -6.10
CA GLY A 149 -1.89 5.27 -5.15
C GLY A 149 -1.83 4.80 -3.69
N SER A 150 -2.55 3.72 -3.35
CA SER A 150 -2.47 3.09 -2.03
C SER A 150 -1.12 2.39 -1.79
N ALA A 151 -0.53 1.80 -2.83
CA ALA A 151 0.77 1.14 -2.76
C ALA A 151 1.88 2.18 -2.47
N VAL A 152 1.85 3.32 -3.15
CA VAL A 152 2.77 4.44 -2.95
C VAL A 152 2.58 5.08 -1.57
N ALA A 153 1.34 5.30 -1.12
CA ALA A 153 1.06 5.82 0.22
C ALA A 153 1.61 4.89 1.32
N LEU A 154 1.42 3.58 1.18
CA LEU A 154 1.98 2.58 2.09
C LEU A 154 3.51 2.51 2.03
N GLY A 155 4.11 2.51 0.83
CA GLY A 155 5.56 2.53 0.65
C GLY A 155 6.21 3.78 1.25
N THR A 156 5.54 4.93 1.14
CA THR A 156 5.97 6.19 1.76
C THR A 156 5.90 6.12 3.28
N LEU A 157 4.81 5.57 3.84
CA LEU A 157 4.70 5.34 5.29
C LEU A 157 5.83 4.43 5.80
N LEU A 158 6.17 3.37 5.05
CA LEU A 158 7.29 2.49 5.36
C LEU A 158 8.61 3.24 5.38
N ALA A 159 8.93 3.99 4.32
CA ALA A 159 10.16 4.77 4.24
C ALA A 159 10.29 5.79 5.40
N LEU A 160 9.22 6.53 5.69
CA LEU A 160 9.18 7.49 6.80
C LEU A 160 9.36 6.82 8.16
N THR A 161 8.80 5.61 8.33
CA THR A 161 8.96 4.82 9.55
C THR A 161 10.40 4.36 9.74
N GLU A 162 11.04 3.82 8.70
CA GLU A 162 12.44 3.38 8.75
C GLU A 162 13.40 4.54 9.00
N LEU A 163 13.12 5.71 8.41
CA LEU A 163 13.87 6.94 8.63
C LEU A 163 13.62 7.56 10.01
N LYS A 164 12.66 7.03 10.77
CA LYS A 164 12.22 7.55 12.07
C LYS A 164 11.85 9.03 11.99
N ALA A 165 11.01 9.37 11.01
CA ALA A 165 10.49 10.72 10.85
C ALA A 165 10.04 11.30 12.19
N ASP A 166 10.37 12.56 12.47
CA ASP A 166 10.15 13.20 13.77
C ASP A 166 8.72 13.72 13.94
N PHE A 167 7.84 13.41 12.99
CA PHE A 167 6.42 13.76 13.01
C PHE A 167 5.50 12.54 12.80
N PRO A 168 4.31 12.54 13.42
CA PRO A 168 3.28 11.53 13.16
C PRO A 168 2.71 11.60 11.75
N VAL A 169 2.42 10.43 11.18
CA VAL A 169 1.88 10.28 9.82
C VAL A 169 0.66 9.37 9.87
N ASP A 170 -0.45 9.86 9.31
CA ASP A 170 -1.62 9.03 9.00
C ASP A 170 -1.56 8.55 7.56
N CYS A 171 -1.98 7.31 7.33
CA CYS A 171 -2.09 6.73 5.99
C CYS A 171 -3.46 6.08 5.83
N TRP A 172 -4.24 6.55 4.86
CA TRP A 172 -5.61 6.15 4.59
C TRP A 172 -5.68 5.47 3.23
N LEU A 173 -6.09 4.21 3.22
CA LEU A 173 -6.10 3.37 2.03
C LEU A 173 -7.55 2.95 1.75
N ALA A 174 -8.15 3.46 0.68
CA ALA A 174 -9.53 3.17 0.31
C ALA A 174 -9.57 1.93 -0.58
N LEU A 175 -9.80 0.76 0.02
CA LEU A 175 -9.67 -0.55 -0.61
C LEU A 175 -11.03 -1.04 -1.13
N ALA A 176 -11.14 -1.27 -2.44
CA ALA A 176 -12.35 -1.81 -3.08
C ALA A 176 -12.01 -2.46 -4.44
N GLN A 177 -13.01 -3.07 -5.08
CA GLN A 177 -13.03 -3.40 -6.50
C GLN A 177 -14.25 -2.75 -7.15
N ASN A 178 -14.11 -2.39 -8.43
CA ASN A 178 -15.16 -1.75 -9.23
C ASN A 178 -15.48 -2.56 -10.48
#